data_AF-A0A383DWT6-F1
#
_entry.id   AF-A0A383DWT6-F1
#
_cell.length_a   1.000
_cell.length_b   1.000
_cell.length_c   1.000
_cell.angle_alpha   90.00
_cell.angle_beta   90.00
_cell.angle_gamma   90.00
#
_symmetry.space_group_name_H-M   'P 1'
#
loop_
_entity.id
_entity.type
_entity.pdbx_description
1 polymer ?
#
loop_
_entity_poly.entity_id
_entity_poly.type
_entity_poly.pdbx_seq_one_letter_code
_entity_poly.pdbx_strand_id
1 'polypeptide(L)' 'MDYYLNLLNTIGIHTLLGLSAYILILTGQVSLAQAGFFAIGAYCAGILTVIFQWHILPAICFSMVFSGSLAFLVGF' A
#
# COMPACT_ATOMS: atom_id res chain seq x y z
N MET A 1 -5.65 9.62 33.38
CA MET A 1 -6.22 8.32 32.94
C MET A 1 -6.43 8.28 31.43
N ASP A 2 -6.62 9.44 30.81
CA ASP A 2 -6.84 9.61 29.37
C ASP A 2 -5.72 9.07 28.49
N TYR A 3 -4.45 9.14 28.92
CA TYR A 3 -3.32 8.55 28.18
C TYR A 3 -3.48 7.03 28.01
N TYR A 4 -3.82 6.31 29.07
CA TYR A 4 -4.01 4.85 29.00
C TYR A 4 -5.22 4.48 28.15
N LEU A 5 -6.29 5.29 28.19
CA LEU A 5 -7.46 5.09 27.34
C LEU A 5 -7.14 5.36 25.86
N ASN A 6 -6.37 6.41 25.55
CA ASN A 6 -5.93 6.72 24.18
C ASN A 6 -4.97 5.65 23.64
N LEU A 7 -4.05 5.18 24.48
CA LEU A 7 -3.14 4.10 24.14
C LEU A 7 -3.90 2.80 23.85
N LEU A 8 -4.86 2.42 24.70
CA LEU A 8 -5.71 1.25 24.48
C LEU A 8 -6.53 1.39 23.20
N ASN A 9 -7.06 2.58 22.91
CA ASN A 9 -7.79 2.86 21.69
C ASN A 9 -6.90 2.69 20.45
N THR A 10 -5.70 3.28 20.46
CA THR A 10 -4.71 3.17 19.38
C THR A 10 -4.33 1.70 19.12
N ILE A 11 -4.05 0.94 20.18
CA ILE A 11 -3.76 -0.50 20.08
C ILE A 11 -4.97 -1.24 19.50
N GLY A 12 -6.18 -0.96 19.97
CA GLY A 12 -7.41 -1.57 19.48
C GLY A 12 -7.64 -1.32 17.99
N ILE A 13 -7.49 -0.07 17.54
CA ILE A 13 -7.67 0.28 16.12
C ILE A 13 -6.62 -0.40 15.25
N HIS A 14 -5.33 -0.34 15.62
CA HIS A 14 -4.27 -0.95 14.80
C HIS A 14 -4.33 -2.48 14.77
N THR A 15 -4.72 -3.12 15.87
CA THR A 15 -4.91 -4.58 15.91
C THR A 15 -6.08 -5.02 15.04
N LEU A 16 -7.23 -4.34 15.11
CA LEU A 16 -8.38 -4.58 14.23
C LEU A 16 -8.04 -4.36 12.76
N LEU A 17 -7.30 -3.29 12.45
CA LEU A 17 -6.85 -2.98 11.09
C LEU A 17 -5.97 -4.12 10.53
N GLY A 18 -4.99 -4.60 11.31
CA GLY A 18 -4.14 -5.72 10.92
C GLY A 18 -4.92 -7.03 10.75
N LEU A 19 -5.83 -7.34 11.68
CA LEU A 19 -6.64 -8.55 11.66
C LEU A 19 -7.56 -8.59 10.42
N SER A 20 -8.09 -7.43 10.00
CA SER A 20 -8.97 -7.32 8.83
C SER A 20 -8.29 -7.78 7.54
N ALA A 21 -7.03 -7.38 7.31
CA ALA A 21 -6.25 -7.83 6.16
C ALA A 21 -5.83 -9.30 6.29
N TYR A 22 -5.45 -9.74 7.50
CA TYR A 22 -4.98 -11.10 7.75
C TYR A 22 -6.05 -12.17 7.43
N ILE A 23 -7.31 -11.93 7.81
CA ILE A 23 -8.41 -12.88 7.54
C ILE A 23 -8.66 -13.01 6.03
N LEU A 24 -8.59 -11.90 5.27
CA LEU A 24 -8.75 -11.92 3.81
C LEU A 24 -7.62 -12.70 3.11
N ILE A 25 -6.40 -12.61 3.64
CA ILE A 25 -5.26 -13.38 3.13
C ILE A 25 -5.44 -14.88 3.43
N LEU A 26 -5.88 -15.24 4.65
CA LEU A 26 -6.11 -16.64 5.02
C LEU A 26 -7.20 -17.32 4.18
N THR A 27 -8.23 -16.57 3.78
CA THR A 27 -9.33 -17.07 2.93
C THR A 27 -8.99 -17.05 1.43
N GLY A 28 -7.81 -16.55 1.06
CA GLY A 28 -7.37 -16.44 -0.33
C GLY A 28 -8.13 -15.40 -1.16
N GLN A 29 -8.94 -14.54 -0.53
CA GLN A 29 -9.72 -13.49 -1.23
C GLN A 29 -8.83 -12.33 -1.71
N VAL A 30 -7.70 -12.09 -1.03
CA VAL A 30 -6.76 -11.03 -1.36
C VAL A 30 -5.34 -11.60 -1.37
N SER A 31 -4.55 -11.23 -2.37
CA SER A 31 -3.13 -11.64 -2.49
C SER A 31 -2.20 -10.59 -1.91
N LEU A 32 -1.18 -11.02 -1.16
CA LEU A 32 -0.13 -10.14 -0.65
C LEU A 32 0.66 -9.46 -1.79
N ALA A 33 0.77 -10.12 -2.95
CA ALA A 33 1.44 -9.58 -4.12
C ALA A 33 0.75 -8.30 -4.64
N GLN A 34 -0.58 -8.24 -4.60
CA GLN A 34 -1.34 -7.08 -5.05
C GLN A 34 -1.03 -5.84 -4.17
N ALA A 35 -0.96 -6.02 -2.85
CA ALA A 35 -0.56 -4.95 -1.93
C ALA A 35 0.89 -4.49 -2.17
N GLY A 36 1.79 -5.44 -2.47
CA GLY A 36 3.19 -5.14 -2.81
C GLY A 36 3.32 -4.28 -4.08
N PHE A 37 2.69 -4.67 -5.19
CA PHE A 37 2.74 -3.90 -6.44
C PHE A 37 2.02 -2.56 -6.33
N PHE A 38 0.97 -2.48 -5.51
CA PHE A 38 0.34 -1.20 -5.18
C PHE A 38 1.32 -0.26 -4.46
N ALA A 39 2.07 -0.76 -3.47
CA ALA A 39 3.07 0.04 -2.75
C ALA A 39 4.19 0.55 -3.68
N ILE A 40 4.67 -0.29 -4.61
CA ILE A 40 5.68 0.10 -5.61
C ILE A 40 5.16 1.24 -6.49
N GLY A 41 3.94 1.12 -7.01
CA GLY A 41 3.32 2.16 -7.83
C GLY A 41 3.09 3.46 -7.06
N ALA A 42 2.61 3.37 -5.82
CA ALA A 42 2.38 4.54 -4.97
C ALA A 42 3.69 5.27 -4.63
N TYR A 43 4.76 4.54 -4.33
CA TYR A 43 6.07 5.14 -4.07
C TYR A 43 6.65 5.81 -5.32
N CYS A 44 6.52 5.17 -6.49
CA CYS A 44 6.91 5.76 -7.77
C CYS A 44 6.13 7.05 -8.07
N ALA A 45 4.82 7.07 -7.82
CA ALA A 45 4.01 8.27 -8.02
C ALA A 45 4.40 9.39 -7.03
N GLY A 46 4.70 9.02 -5.78
CA GLY A 46 5.18 9.95 -4.75
C GLY A 46 6.53 10.57 -5.11
N ILE A 47 7.49 9.78 -5.60
CA ILE A 47 8.81 10.32 -5.95
C ILE A 47 8.73 11.24 -7.19
N LEU A 48 7.89 10.90 -8.18
CA LEU A 48 7.66 11.74 -9.36
C LEU A 48 6.99 13.07 -9.01
N THR A 49 6.02 13.06 -8.10
CA THR A 49 5.32 14.30 -7.69
C THR A 49 6.15 15.16 -6.73
N VAL A 50 6.90 14.57 -5.80
CA VAL A 50 7.67 15.30 -4.77
C VAL A 50 9.04 15.74 -5.27
N ILE A 51 9.81 14.86 -5.92
CA ILE A 51 11.18 15.18 -6.34
C ILE A 51 11.21 15.77 -7.75
N PHE A 52 10.51 15.12 -8.68
CA PHE A 52 10.50 15.55 -10.08
C PHE A 52 9.43 16.60 -10.39
N GLN A 53 8.59 16.97 -9.41
CA GLN A 53 7.55 18.00 -9.53
C GLN A 53 6.59 17.75 -10.71
N TRP A 54 6.39 16.49 -11.09
CA TRP A 54 5.43 16.13 -12.12
C TRP A 54 4.00 16.34 -11.62
N HIS A 55 3.10 16.71 -12.53
CA HIS A 55 1.68 16.71 -12.24
C HIS A 55 1.20 15.27 -11.93
N ILE A 56 0.18 15.13 -11.08
CA ILE A 56 -0.22 13.84 -10.56
C ILE A 56 -0.72 12.86 -11.64
N LEU A 57 -1.39 13.36 -12.68
CA LEU A 57 -1.87 12.52 -13.79
C LEU A 57 -0.74 11.79 -14.54
N PRO A 58 0.27 12.47 -15.11
CA PRO A 58 1.38 11.79 -15.78
C PRO A 58 2.21 10.94 -14.81
N ALA A 59 2.35 11.35 -13.55
CA ALA A 59 3.06 10.58 -12.53
C ALA A 59 2.39 9.21 -12.26
N ILE A 60 1.06 9.20 -12.12
CA ILE A 60 0.30 7.95 -11.94
C ILE A 60 0.40 7.06 -13.19
N CYS A 61 0.28 7.65 -14.39
CA CYS A 61 0.33 6.89 -15.64
C CYS A 61 1.69 6.18 -15.81
N PHE A 62 2.79 6.90 -15.54
CA PHE A 62 4.14 6.32 -15.56
C PHE A 62 4.29 5.22 -14.49
N SER A 63 3.82 5.49 -13.27
CA SER A 63 3.93 4.55 -12.15
C SER A 63 3.15 3.26 -12.37
N MET A 64 2.01 3.33 -13.08
CA MET A 64 1.21 2.17 -13.47
C MET A 64 1.99 1.27 -14.43
N VAL A 65 2.59 1.84 -15.47
CA VAL A 65 3.42 1.09 -16.43
C VAL A 65 4.66 0.50 -15.75
N PHE A 66 5.30 1.27 -14.87
CA PHE A 66 6.48 0.83 -14.13
C PHE A 66 6.17 -0.35 -13.19
N SER A 67 5.12 -0.24 -12.37
CA SER A 67 4.70 -1.31 -11.46
C SER A 67 4.26 -2.56 -12.23
N GLY A 68 3.50 -2.40 -13.33
CA GLY A 68 3.10 -3.51 -14.19
C GLY A 68 4.28 -4.24 -14.83
N SER A 69 5.31 -3.50 -15.26
CA SER A 69 6.54 -4.08 -15.81
C SER A 69 7.30 -4.91 -14.77
N LEU A 70 7.39 -4.43 -13.53
CA LEU A 70 7.97 -5.17 -12.42
C LEU A 70 7.15 -6.42 -12.06
N ALA A 71 5.83 -6.34 -12.11
CA ALA A 71 4.96 -7.49 -11.90
C ALA A 71 5.18 -8.58 -12.97
N PHE A 72 5.37 -8.19 -14.23
CA PHE A 72 5.70 -9.13 -15.30
C PHE A 72 7.06 -9.83 -15.07
N LEU A 73 8.07 -9.09 -14.61
CA LEU A 73 9.41 -9.63 -14.32
C LEU A 73 9.42 -10.62 -13.13
N VAL A 74 8.55 -10.41 -12.14
CA VAL A 74 8.49 -11.23 -10.92
C VAL A 74 7.52 -12.41 -11.06
N GLY A 75 6.47 -12.27 -11.87
CA GLY A 75 5.44 -13.28 -12.07
C GLY A 75 5.82 -14.42 -13.03
N PHE A 76 7.06 -14.45 -13.52
CA PHE A 76 7.63 -15.51 -14.36
C PHE A 76 8.66 -16.32 -13.57
#